data_AF-A0A921KCA3-F1
#
_entry.id   AF-A0A921KCA3-F1
#
_cell.length_a   1.000
_cell.length_b   1.000
_cell.length_c   1.000
_cell.angle_alpha   90.00
_cell.angle_beta   90.00
_cell.angle_gamma   90.00
#
_symmetry.space_group_name_H-M   'P 1'
#
loop_
_entity.id
_entity.type
_entity.pdbx_description
1 polymer ?
#
loop_
_entity_poly.entity_id
_entity_poly.type
_entity_poly.pdbx_seq_one_letter_code
_entity_poly.pdbx_strand_id
1 'polypeptide(L)'
;MATFRKLKSGRWQARVSKEGEEFSIGTFRTKKEAEIEAGKVEERIYYGQTLNDRNMLFEEVADEWLNDHKKANVKESTFEQLEVIVRLHILPFFGNKRIMRIRRVEIKRWTQQYAEMKDHEKNEKYSFGSRLKYLSVLKSIFHYAVHDIEVLEKNPADKLRAPVQDSVSIKKTVKYYSLIELNALLDFMKVYKHQRFENYQLYYTLMYFLSQTGLRISEALALKWTDIEGGKLTIERQTRRNDNNELKITTLKNTASYRKIGLNEELLREMKKFKLRQNEMILGKIAFRKNEDGIIFQNYLGNYLTPSTVRDSIRDYCKDAGVGYKGTHGFRHTHAVLLLESGASIKFVADRLGHKTTKTTTDTYLDITEKIEEDELKKFASYTSRKI
;
A
#
# COMPACT_ATOMS: atom_id res chain seq x y z
N MET A 1 -21.76 22.87 40.73
CA MET A 1 -21.02 23.79 41.63
C MET A 1 -19.87 23.04 42.28
N ALA A 2 -18.66 23.59 42.17
CA ALA A 2 -17.45 23.03 42.75
C ALA A 2 -17.34 23.32 44.25
N THR A 3 -16.94 22.32 45.02
CA THR A 3 -16.67 22.43 46.46
C THR A 3 -15.21 22.09 46.75
N PHE A 4 -14.61 22.84 47.67
CA PHE A 4 -13.21 22.72 48.03
C PHE A 4 -13.05 22.51 49.53
N ARG A 5 -12.34 21.45 49.92
CA ARG A 5 -12.11 21.11 51.33
C ARG A 5 -10.63 20.88 51.60
N LYS A 6 -10.09 21.54 52.63
CA LYS A 6 -8.73 21.27 53.11
C LYS A 6 -8.75 20.01 53.99
N LEU A 7 -7.91 19.03 53.66
CA LEU A 7 -7.76 17.78 54.39
C LEU A 7 -6.76 17.92 55.54
N LYS A 8 -6.82 17.01 56.52
CA LYS A 8 -5.83 16.92 57.62
C LYS A 8 -4.39 16.75 57.12
N SER A 9 -4.22 16.20 55.92
CA SER A 9 -2.92 16.06 55.23
C SER A 9 -2.36 17.35 54.62
N GLY A 10 -3.07 18.49 54.76
CA GLY A 10 -2.69 19.78 54.17
C GLY A 10 -3.06 19.94 52.69
N ARG A 11 -3.52 18.88 52.02
CA ARG A 11 -3.98 18.89 50.63
C ARG A 11 -5.41 19.42 50.49
N TRP A 12 -5.73 19.94 49.32
CA TRP A 12 -7.06 20.45 48.94
C TRP A 12 -7.82 19.41 48.13
N GLN A 13 -8.96 18.95 48.61
CA GLN A 13 -9.88 18.10 47.88
C GLN A 13 -10.85 18.97 47.08
N ALA A 14 -11.04 18.64 45.79
CA ALA A 14 -12.07 19.25 44.95
C ALA A 14 -13.14 18.21 44.58
N ARG A 15 -14.40 18.64 44.60
CA ARG A 15 -15.56 17.89 44.10
C ARG A 15 -16.41 18.82 43.24
N VAL A 16 -17.11 18.27 42.26
CA VAL A 16 -18.07 19.01 41.43
C VAL A 16 -19.38 18.27 41.46
N SER A 17 -20.48 18.96 41.76
CA SER A 17 -21.82 18.39 41.71
C SER A 17 -22.64 18.91 40.52
N LYS A 18 -23.34 17.99 39.84
CA LYS A 18 -24.34 18.27 38.80
C LYS A 18 -25.53 17.33 39.00
N GLU A 19 -26.75 17.86 39.00
CA GLU A 19 -28.01 17.08 39.01
C GLU A 19 -28.11 16.03 40.13
N GLY A 20 -27.48 16.30 41.29
CA GLY A 20 -27.51 15.41 42.46
C GLY A 20 -26.39 14.37 42.51
N GLU A 21 -25.59 14.23 41.45
CA GLU A 21 -24.38 13.40 41.45
C GLU A 21 -23.13 14.22 41.85
N GLU A 22 -22.27 13.64 42.69
CA GLU A 22 -20.99 14.22 43.08
C GLU A 22 -19.83 13.52 42.36
N PHE A 23 -19.05 14.30 41.59
CA PHE A 23 -17.83 13.84 40.95
C PHE A 23 -16.61 14.27 41.78
N SER A 24 -15.80 13.30 42.21
CA SER A 24 -14.53 13.59 42.89
C SER A 24 -13.43 13.91 41.88
N ILE A 25 -12.86 15.12 41.96
CA ILE A 25 -11.82 15.57 41.02
C ILE A 25 -10.42 15.15 41.48
N GLY A 26 -10.25 14.96 42.80
CA GLY A 26 -9.00 14.51 43.41
C GLY A 26 -8.52 15.42 44.55
N THR A 27 -7.25 15.24 44.94
CA THR A 27 -6.59 16.04 45.99
C THR A 27 -5.33 16.72 45.46
N PHE A 28 -5.18 18.01 45.73
CA PHE A 28 -4.16 18.89 45.17
C PHE A 28 -3.30 19.54 46.26
N ARG A 29 -2.12 20.05 45.91
CA ARG A 29 -1.21 20.66 46.89
C ARG A 29 -1.67 22.06 47.28
N THR A 30 -2.23 22.81 46.33
CA THR A 30 -2.73 24.16 46.56
C THR A 30 -4.22 24.29 46.25
N LYS A 31 -4.88 25.30 46.82
CA LYS A 31 -6.27 25.63 46.53
C LYS A 31 -6.46 26.02 45.05
N LYS A 32 -5.49 26.76 44.51
CA LYS A 32 -5.52 27.25 43.13
C LYS A 32 -5.42 26.13 42.09
N GLU A 33 -4.61 25.10 42.35
CA GLU A 33 -4.60 23.88 41.52
C GLU A 33 -5.97 23.17 41.54
N ALA A 34 -6.59 23.08 42.71
CA ALA A 34 -7.90 22.47 42.88
C ALA A 34 -8.98 23.25 42.11
N GLU A 35 -8.96 24.58 42.17
CA GLU A 35 -9.88 25.48 41.45
C GLU A 35 -9.72 25.36 39.92
N ILE A 36 -8.49 25.29 39.41
CA ILE A 36 -8.23 25.14 37.97
C ILE A 36 -8.77 23.81 37.45
N GLU A 37 -8.50 22.71 38.15
CA GLU A 37 -8.98 21.38 37.71
C GLU A 37 -10.49 21.22 37.88
N ALA A 38 -11.10 21.80 38.92
CA ALA A 38 -12.54 21.83 39.08
C ALA A 38 -13.23 22.67 38.00
N GLY A 39 -12.68 23.83 37.63
CA GLY A 39 -13.22 24.69 36.57
C GLY A 39 -13.24 24.00 35.21
N LYS A 40 -12.18 23.25 34.86
CA LYS A 40 -12.17 22.43 33.62
C LYS A 40 -13.22 21.33 33.66
N VAL A 41 -13.53 20.79 34.83
CA VAL A 41 -14.54 19.73 34.98
C VAL A 41 -15.94 20.33 34.89
N GLU A 42 -16.20 21.48 35.52
CA GLU A 42 -17.47 22.20 35.37
C GLU A 42 -17.74 22.61 33.92
N GLU A 43 -16.72 23.11 33.20
CA GLU A 43 -16.81 23.42 31.77
C GLU A 43 -17.21 22.19 30.96
N ARG A 44 -16.59 21.03 31.22
CA ARG A 44 -16.90 19.78 30.50
C ARG A 44 -18.29 19.24 30.81
N ILE A 45 -18.69 19.28 32.07
CA ILE A 45 -20.05 18.93 32.49
C ILE A 45 -21.09 19.83 31.79
N TYR A 46 -20.79 21.12 31.66
CA TYR A 46 -21.64 22.10 31.02
C TYR A 46 -21.83 21.79 29.52
N TYR A 47 -20.77 21.33 28.84
CA TYR A 47 -20.83 20.88 27.45
C TYR A 47 -21.32 19.43 27.26
N GLY A 48 -21.72 18.72 28.33
CA GLY A 48 -22.28 17.37 28.22
C GLY A 48 -21.25 16.25 28.07
N GLN A 49 -19.96 16.51 28.32
CA GLN A 49 -18.91 15.51 28.26
C GLN A 49 -18.91 14.62 29.51
N THR A 50 -19.01 13.30 29.33
CA THR A 50 -18.95 12.32 30.42
C THR A 50 -17.58 12.38 31.12
N LEU A 51 -17.58 12.55 32.45
CA LEU A 51 -16.34 12.69 33.23
C LEU A 51 -15.54 11.39 33.43
N ASN A 52 -16.14 10.24 33.14
CA ASN A 52 -15.60 8.94 33.50
C ASN A 52 -14.60 8.33 32.48
N ASP A 53 -14.51 8.83 31.25
CA ASP A 53 -13.77 8.12 30.17
C ASP A 53 -12.29 8.50 30.05
N ARG A 54 -11.80 9.38 30.93
CA ARG A 54 -10.39 9.81 30.93
C ARG A 54 -9.39 8.75 31.36
N ASN A 55 -9.87 7.64 31.91
CA ASN A 55 -9.04 6.61 32.50
C ASN A 55 -8.79 5.40 31.59
N MET A 56 -9.34 5.40 30.37
CA MET A 56 -9.14 4.32 29.41
C MET A 56 -7.65 4.05 29.16
N LEU A 57 -7.33 2.77 29.01
CA LEU A 57 -6.08 2.31 28.44
C LEU A 57 -6.05 2.64 26.95
N PHE A 58 -4.84 2.82 26.43
CA PHE A 58 -4.67 3.09 25.01
C PHE A 58 -5.12 1.91 24.16
N GLU A 59 -4.96 0.67 24.65
CA GLU A 59 -5.42 -0.52 23.92
C GLU A 59 -6.93 -0.55 23.73
N GLU A 60 -7.72 -0.14 24.73
CA GLU A 60 -9.19 -0.06 24.64
C GLU A 60 -9.59 0.93 23.54
N VAL A 61 -9.02 2.14 23.56
CA VAL A 61 -9.28 3.16 22.54
C VAL A 61 -8.80 2.73 21.14
N ALA A 62 -7.67 2.02 21.07
CA ALA A 62 -7.16 1.52 19.80
C ALA A 62 -8.02 0.40 19.22
N ASP A 63 -8.61 -0.45 20.08
CA ASP A 63 -9.52 -1.52 19.68
C ASP A 63 -10.86 -0.97 19.19
N GLU A 64 -11.48 -0.04 19.93
CA GLU A 64 -12.68 0.68 19.49
C GLU A 64 -12.44 1.41 18.17
N TRP A 65 -11.30 2.11 18.05
CA TRP A 65 -10.93 2.79 16.80
C TRP A 65 -10.79 1.82 15.62
N LEU A 66 -10.24 0.62 15.84
CA LEU A 66 -10.13 -0.40 14.81
C LEU A 66 -11.52 -0.97 14.48
N ASN A 67 -12.17 -1.57 15.46
CA ASN A 67 -13.33 -2.44 15.28
C ASN A 67 -14.63 -1.68 15.04
N ASP A 68 -14.84 -0.56 15.74
CA ASP A 68 -16.10 0.16 15.70
C ASP A 68 -16.06 1.28 14.65
N HIS A 69 -14.91 1.93 14.50
CA HIS A 69 -14.75 3.01 13.54
C HIS A 69 -14.13 2.54 12.20
N LYS A 70 -12.92 1.94 12.20
CA LYS A 70 -12.24 1.65 10.93
C LYS A 70 -12.86 0.51 10.15
N LYS A 71 -13.28 -0.57 10.81
CA LYS A 71 -13.79 -1.79 10.15
C LYS A 71 -14.95 -1.52 9.19
N ALA A 72 -15.87 -0.62 9.56
CA ALA A 72 -17.00 -0.24 8.72
C ALA A 72 -16.65 0.76 7.61
N ASN A 73 -15.62 1.59 7.83
CA ASN A 73 -15.34 2.76 6.99
C ASN A 73 -14.16 2.58 6.01
N VAL A 74 -13.48 1.44 6.04
CA VAL A 74 -12.34 1.17 5.14
C VAL A 74 -12.48 -0.20 4.48
N LYS A 75 -11.85 -0.34 3.30
CA LYS A 75 -11.74 -1.65 2.65
C LYS A 75 -10.97 -2.61 3.55
N GLU A 76 -11.37 -3.88 3.55
CA GLU A 76 -10.74 -4.99 4.28
C GLU A 76 -9.20 -4.96 4.24
N SER A 77 -8.60 -4.77 3.06
CA SER A 77 -7.13 -4.68 2.92
C SER A 77 -6.47 -3.51 3.64
N THR A 78 -7.20 -2.42 3.81
CA THR A 78 -6.72 -1.28 4.57
C THR A 78 -6.84 -1.59 6.06
N PHE A 79 -7.96 -2.19 6.49
CA PHE A 79 -8.17 -2.62 7.86
C PHE A 79 -7.08 -3.58 8.33
N GLU A 80 -6.80 -4.65 7.59
CA GLU A 80 -5.72 -5.61 7.91
C GLU A 80 -4.37 -4.92 8.07
N GLN A 81 -4.05 -3.94 7.20
CA GLN A 81 -2.81 -3.18 7.33
C GLN A 81 -2.79 -2.29 8.58
N LEU A 82 -3.92 -1.71 8.97
CA LEU A 82 -4.02 -0.91 10.19
C LEU A 82 -3.89 -1.80 11.43
N GLU A 83 -4.60 -2.94 11.46
CA GLU A 83 -4.53 -3.94 12.52
C GLU A 83 -3.08 -4.38 12.76
N VAL A 84 -2.37 -4.79 11.71
CA VAL A 84 -0.98 -5.25 11.82
C VAL A 84 -0.09 -4.14 12.38
N ILE A 85 -0.29 -2.89 11.97
CA ILE A 85 0.47 -1.75 12.49
C ILE A 85 0.15 -1.52 13.98
N VAL A 86 -1.12 -1.54 14.35
CA VAL A 86 -1.55 -1.34 15.74
C VAL A 86 -0.96 -2.43 16.62
N ARG A 87 -1.21 -3.71 16.29
CA ARG A 87 -0.79 -4.86 17.09
C ARG A 87 0.72 -5.02 17.19
N LEU A 88 1.46 -4.89 16.09
CA LEU A 88 2.90 -5.17 16.09
C LEU A 88 3.77 -3.95 16.42
N HIS A 89 3.29 -2.73 16.16
CA HIS A 89 4.15 -1.55 16.21
C HIS A 89 3.72 -0.49 17.23
N ILE A 90 2.44 -0.44 17.61
CA ILE A 90 1.90 0.60 18.50
C ILE A 90 1.58 0.03 19.89
N LEU A 91 0.74 -1.00 19.98
CA LEU A 91 0.32 -1.60 21.25
C LEU A 91 1.49 -2.06 22.14
N PRO A 92 2.59 -2.63 21.62
CA PRO A 92 3.71 -3.04 22.46
C PRO A 92 4.34 -1.89 23.28
N PHE A 93 4.12 -0.64 22.87
CA PHE A 93 4.68 0.55 23.53
C PHE A 93 3.68 1.34 24.35
N PHE A 94 2.42 1.37 23.91
CA PHE A 94 1.40 2.26 24.45
C PHE A 94 0.21 1.53 25.07
N GLY A 95 -0.07 0.26 24.71
CA GLY A 95 -1.31 -0.43 25.04
C GLY A 95 -1.73 -0.33 26.51
N ASN A 96 -0.84 -0.75 27.41
CA ASN A 96 -1.10 -0.77 28.85
C ASN A 96 -1.03 0.62 29.52
N LYS A 97 -0.80 1.70 28.76
CA LYS A 97 -0.76 3.06 29.31
C LYS A 97 -2.13 3.67 29.22
N ARG A 98 -2.52 4.40 30.27
CA ARG A 98 -3.69 5.28 30.20
C ARG A 98 -3.47 6.32 29.09
N ILE A 99 -4.44 6.47 28.21
CA ILE A 99 -4.30 7.29 27.00
C ILE A 99 -3.91 8.74 27.33
N MET A 100 -4.49 9.30 28.40
CA MET A 100 -4.18 10.65 28.89
C MET A 100 -2.76 10.85 29.42
N ARG A 101 -2.06 9.77 29.75
CA ARG A 101 -0.69 9.84 30.27
C ARG A 101 0.35 9.83 29.17
N ILE A 102 -0.02 9.52 27.93
CA ILE A 102 0.91 9.45 26.81
C ILE A 102 1.27 10.87 26.36
N ARG A 103 2.54 11.23 26.56
CA ARG A 103 3.04 12.56 26.23
C ARG A 103 3.74 12.58 24.88
N ARG A 104 3.77 13.76 24.25
CA ARG A 104 4.50 14.04 23.00
C ARG A 104 5.96 13.54 23.03
N VAL A 105 6.63 13.65 24.17
CA VAL A 105 8.03 13.21 24.36
C VAL A 105 8.17 11.69 24.18
N GLU A 106 7.20 10.91 24.66
CA GLU A 106 7.21 9.45 24.52
C GLU A 106 6.99 9.03 23.08
N ILE A 107 6.09 9.72 22.36
CA ILE A 107 5.84 9.48 20.94
C ILE A 107 7.09 9.79 20.11
N LYS A 108 7.81 10.87 20.44
CA LYS A 108 9.11 11.18 19.80
C LYS A 108 10.13 10.07 20.02
N ARG A 109 10.30 9.60 21.27
CA ARG A 109 11.21 8.50 21.60
C ARG A 109 10.85 7.22 20.84
N TRP A 110 9.57 6.88 20.79
CA TRP A 110 9.07 5.75 20.01
C TRP A 110 9.42 5.89 18.52
N THR A 111 9.16 7.05 17.90
CA THR A 111 9.53 7.25 16.48
C THR A 111 11.03 7.19 16.24
N GLN A 112 11.84 7.65 17.19
CA GLN A 112 13.30 7.64 17.10
C GLN A 112 13.84 6.20 17.16
N GLN A 113 13.29 5.36 18.05
CA GLN A 113 13.69 3.97 18.15
C GLN A 113 13.52 3.22 16.81
N TYR A 114 12.42 3.46 16.09
CA TYR A 114 12.22 2.86 14.76
C TYR A 114 13.21 3.37 13.71
N ALA A 115 13.73 4.59 13.84
CA ALA A 115 14.76 5.13 12.97
C ALA A 115 16.14 4.49 13.25
N GLU A 116 16.40 4.17 14.52
CA GLU A 116 17.67 3.59 14.96
C GLU A 116 17.73 2.06 14.82
N MET A 117 16.57 1.39 14.71
CA MET A 117 16.52 -0.07 14.55
C MET A 117 17.23 -0.51 13.27
N LYS A 118 18.20 -1.41 13.45
CA LYS A 118 18.91 -2.07 12.36
C LYS A 118 18.50 -3.53 12.22
N ASP A 119 18.57 -4.06 11.01
CA ASP A 119 18.44 -5.49 10.76
C ASP A 119 19.77 -6.24 11.02
N HIS A 120 19.78 -7.55 10.78
CA HIS A 120 20.98 -8.39 10.98
C HIS A 120 22.17 -7.95 10.11
N GLU A 121 21.92 -7.26 9.01
CA GLU A 121 22.93 -6.77 8.07
C GLU A 121 23.34 -5.31 8.38
N LYS A 122 22.93 -4.77 9.54
CA LYS A 122 23.16 -3.38 9.97
C LYS A 122 22.50 -2.33 9.07
N ASN A 123 21.58 -2.73 8.20
CA ASN A 123 20.78 -1.82 7.39
C ASN A 123 19.61 -1.26 8.20
N GLU A 124 19.03 -0.12 7.78
CA GLU A 124 17.79 0.38 8.40
C GLU A 124 16.69 -0.66 8.30
N LYS A 125 16.20 -1.14 9.45
CA LYS A 125 15.15 -2.16 9.50
C LYS A 125 13.83 -1.65 8.92
N TYR A 126 13.53 -0.36 9.08
CA TYR A 126 12.28 0.24 8.65
C TYR A 126 12.51 1.50 7.82
N SER A 127 11.99 1.48 6.59
CA SER A 127 12.03 2.63 5.69
C SER A 127 11.35 3.87 6.29
N PHE A 128 11.76 5.07 5.86
CA PHE A 128 11.10 6.32 6.22
C PHE A 128 9.59 6.30 5.94
N GLY A 129 9.16 5.71 4.82
CA GLY A 129 7.74 5.54 4.48
C GLY A 129 6.98 4.66 5.47
N SER A 130 7.58 3.58 5.96
CA SER A 130 7.00 2.74 7.02
C SER A 130 6.86 3.53 8.32
N ARG A 131 7.91 4.26 8.73
CA ARG A 131 7.92 5.10 9.94
C ARG A 131 6.85 6.19 9.88
N LEU A 132 6.69 6.85 8.73
CA LEU A 132 5.62 7.81 8.48
C LEU A 132 4.23 7.17 8.63
N LYS A 133 4.04 5.97 8.07
CA LYS A 133 2.77 5.26 8.16
C LYS A 133 2.42 4.92 9.60
N TYR A 134 3.38 4.41 10.39
CA TYR A 134 3.15 4.12 11.80
C TYR A 134 2.74 5.36 12.58
N LEU A 135 3.46 6.48 12.40
CA LEU A 135 3.11 7.75 13.04
C LEU A 135 1.73 8.25 12.59
N SER A 136 1.36 8.09 11.32
CA SER A 136 0.05 8.48 10.80
C SER A 136 -1.08 7.66 11.44
N VAL A 137 -0.88 6.35 11.66
CA VAL A 137 -1.86 5.49 12.35
C VAL A 137 -2.02 5.94 13.80
N LEU A 138 -0.92 6.15 14.52
CA LEU A 138 -0.96 6.62 15.91
C LEU A 138 -1.68 7.97 16.04
N LYS A 139 -1.39 8.91 15.13
CA LYS A 139 -2.10 10.21 15.07
C LYS A 139 -3.59 10.03 14.85
N SER A 140 -3.98 9.08 14.00
CA SER A 140 -5.40 8.82 13.72
C SER A 140 -6.13 8.24 14.92
N ILE A 141 -5.49 7.39 15.74
CA ILE A 141 -6.07 6.88 16.99
C ILE A 141 -6.28 8.04 17.97
N PHE A 142 -5.27 8.90 18.16
CA PHE A 142 -5.42 10.07 19.02
C PHE A 142 -6.39 11.12 18.49
N HIS A 143 -6.59 11.19 17.17
CA HIS A 143 -7.61 12.06 16.59
C HIS A 143 -9.01 11.56 16.93
N TYR A 144 -9.24 10.25 16.79
CA TYR A 144 -10.48 9.60 17.22
C TYR A 144 -10.75 9.81 18.71
N ALA A 145 -9.73 9.62 19.55
CA ALA A 145 -9.80 9.86 20.99
C ALA A 145 -10.19 11.31 21.37
N VAL A 146 -9.95 12.28 20.50
CA VAL A 146 -10.27 13.70 20.74
C VAL A 146 -11.64 14.06 20.20
N HIS A 147 -12.01 13.57 19.02
CA HIS A 147 -13.15 14.10 18.27
C HIS A 147 -14.38 13.18 18.24
N ASP A 148 -14.18 11.87 18.37
CA ASP A 148 -15.26 10.89 18.25
C ASP A 148 -15.74 10.43 19.63
N ILE A 149 -14.80 10.16 20.54
CA ILE A 149 -15.10 9.69 21.92
C ILE A 149 -14.73 10.72 23.00
N GLU A 150 -14.15 11.86 22.62
CA GLU A 150 -13.86 13.02 23.50
C GLU A 150 -13.09 12.73 24.82
N VAL A 151 -12.36 11.61 24.89
CA VAL A 151 -11.57 11.20 26.07
C VAL A 151 -10.29 12.03 26.26
N LEU A 152 -9.87 12.74 25.21
CA LEU A 152 -8.75 13.68 25.21
C LEU A 152 -9.17 15.07 24.75
N GLU A 153 -8.63 16.11 25.38
CA GLU A 153 -8.81 17.50 24.90
C GLU A 153 -7.92 17.84 23.71
N LYS A 154 -6.73 17.23 23.62
CA LYS A 154 -5.71 17.56 22.62
C LYS A 154 -4.97 16.31 22.19
N ASN A 155 -4.70 16.21 20.89
CA ASN A 155 -3.92 15.13 20.33
C ASN A 155 -2.42 15.32 20.64
N PRO A 156 -1.78 14.45 21.45
CA PRO A 156 -0.37 14.59 21.82
C PRO A 156 0.59 14.37 20.63
N ALA A 157 0.11 13.71 19.58
CA ALA A 157 0.85 13.44 18.35
C ALA A 157 0.69 14.55 17.30
N ASP A 158 -0.15 15.55 17.54
CA ASP A 158 -0.42 16.58 16.56
C ASP A 158 0.86 17.33 16.14
N LYS A 159 0.97 17.64 14.85
CA LYS A 159 2.15 18.29 14.22
C LYS A 159 3.49 17.55 14.43
N LEU A 160 3.53 16.34 14.98
CA LEU A 160 4.76 15.54 15.02
C LEU A 160 5.19 15.16 13.60
N ARG A 161 6.49 15.12 13.36
CA ARG A 161 7.09 14.65 12.12
C ARG A 161 7.89 13.39 12.42
N ALA A 162 7.90 12.44 11.51
CA ALA A 162 8.82 11.31 11.62
C ALA A 162 10.25 11.86 11.46
N PRO A 163 11.23 11.38 12.26
CA PRO A 163 12.61 11.78 12.09
C PRO A 163 13.07 11.51 10.65
N VAL A 164 13.44 12.57 9.93
CA VAL A 164 14.11 12.43 8.64
C VAL A 164 15.53 12.00 8.97
N GLN A 165 15.95 10.85 8.47
CA GLN A 165 17.37 10.54 8.45
C GLN A 165 17.89 11.13 7.14
N ASP A 166 18.97 11.90 7.21
CA ASP A 166 19.62 12.60 6.09
C ASP A 166 20.27 11.65 5.08
N SER A 167 19.64 10.50 4.78
CA SER A 167 19.90 9.85 3.51
C SER A 167 19.22 10.73 2.46
N VAL A 168 19.99 11.59 1.80
CA VAL A 168 19.63 12.16 0.50
C VAL A 168 18.98 11.03 -0.27
N SER A 169 17.66 11.10 -0.47
CA SER A 169 16.99 10.05 -1.22
C SER A 169 17.47 10.24 -2.65
N ILE A 170 18.55 9.52 -3.02
CA ILE A 170 18.94 9.34 -4.41
C ILE A 170 17.64 8.99 -5.11
N LYS A 171 17.17 9.86 -6.01
CA LYS A 171 15.93 9.63 -6.77
C LYS A 171 16.02 8.18 -7.23
N LYS A 172 15.11 7.33 -6.74
CA LYS A 172 15.14 5.92 -7.10
C LYS A 172 14.84 5.86 -8.59
N THR A 173 15.90 5.66 -9.40
CA THR A 173 15.76 5.41 -10.81
C THR A 173 14.82 4.22 -11.00
N VAL A 174 13.85 4.39 -11.89
CA VAL A 174 12.85 3.35 -12.13
C VAL A 174 13.56 2.11 -12.67
N LYS A 175 13.27 0.95 -12.08
CA LYS A 175 13.80 -0.33 -12.57
C LYS A 175 12.95 -0.80 -13.73
N TYR A 176 13.52 -0.81 -14.94
CA TYR A 176 12.89 -1.31 -16.16
C TYR A 176 13.93 -2.05 -17.02
N TYR A 177 13.48 -3.00 -17.86
CA TYR A 177 14.33 -3.68 -18.83
C TYR A 177 14.45 -2.84 -20.10
N SER A 178 15.66 -2.64 -20.60
CA SER A 178 15.85 -2.17 -21.98
C SER A 178 15.27 -3.20 -22.96
N LEU A 179 15.03 -2.80 -24.20
CA LEU A 179 14.52 -3.71 -25.22
C LEU A 179 15.43 -4.95 -25.39
N ILE A 180 16.75 -4.75 -25.31
CA ILE A 180 17.75 -5.82 -25.44
C ILE A 180 17.63 -6.80 -24.25
N GLU A 181 17.59 -6.28 -23.02
CA GLU A 181 17.45 -7.12 -21.82
C GLU A 181 16.11 -7.87 -21.80
N LEU A 182 15.03 -7.20 -22.22
CA LEU A 182 13.70 -7.81 -22.29
C LEU A 182 13.69 -8.97 -23.30
N ASN A 183 14.24 -8.75 -24.50
CA ASN A 183 14.29 -9.78 -25.53
C ASN A 183 15.16 -10.96 -25.09
N ALA A 184 16.35 -10.70 -24.52
CA ALA A 184 17.21 -11.76 -23.99
C ALA A 184 16.48 -12.63 -22.94
N LEU A 185 15.74 -12.01 -22.03
CA LEU A 185 14.94 -12.72 -21.04
C LEU A 185 13.82 -13.53 -21.70
N LEU A 186 13.05 -12.94 -22.62
CA LEU A 186 11.92 -13.60 -23.27
C LEU A 186 12.37 -14.76 -24.16
N ASP A 187 13.46 -14.60 -24.91
CA ASP A 187 14.03 -15.65 -25.76
C ASP A 187 14.48 -16.85 -24.93
N PHE A 188 15.16 -16.61 -23.81
CA PHE A 188 15.51 -17.66 -22.85
C PHE A 188 14.26 -18.37 -22.31
N MET A 189 13.27 -17.61 -21.84
CA MET A 189 12.03 -18.16 -21.28
C MET A 189 11.22 -18.96 -22.32
N LYS A 190 11.31 -18.60 -23.60
CA LYS A 190 10.61 -19.29 -24.69
C LYS A 190 11.18 -20.68 -24.96
N VAL A 191 12.50 -20.85 -24.87
CA VAL A 191 13.16 -22.15 -25.06
C VAL A 191 13.21 -22.99 -23.79
N TYR A 192 12.98 -22.38 -22.63
CA TYR A 192 12.96 -23.07 -21.34
C TYR A 192 11.81 -24.09 -21.27
N LYS A 193 12.16 -25.35 -20.99
CA LYS A 193 11.21 -26.46 -20.82
C LYS A 193 11.01 -26.76 -19.34
N HIS A 194 9.79 -26.61 -18.85
CA HIS A 194 9.46 -26.96 -17.48
C HIS A 194 9.49 -28.50 -17.30
N GLN A 195 10.20 -28.99 -16.28
CA GLN A 195 10.43 -30.43 -16.04
C GLN A 195 9.14 -31.28 -16.07
N ARG A 196 8.05 -30.76 -15.50
CA ARG A 196 6.76 -31.49 -15.44
C ARG A 196 5.87 -31.29 -16.66
N PHE A 197 6.01 -30.17 -17.35
CA PHE A 197 5.10 -29.75 -18.42
C PHE A 197 5.89 -28.96 -19.46
N GLU A 198 6.74 -29.65 -20.21
CA GLU A 198 7.70 -29.02 -21.14
C GLU A 198 7.02 -28.05 -22.12
N ASN A 199 5.79 -28.37 -22.51
CA ASN A 199 5.00 -27.63 -23.47
C ASN A 199 4.17 -26.48 -22.86
N TYR A 200 4.14 -26.34 -21.53
CA TYR A 200 3.34 -25.30 -20.86
C TYR A 200 4.17 -24.06 -20.53
N GLN A 201 4.28 -23.16 -21.51
CA GLN A 201 5.05 -21.92 -21.44
C GLN A 201 4.37 -20.82 -20.58
N LEU A 202 3.85 -21.17 -19.40
CA LEU A 202 3.06 -20.28 -18.54
C LEU A 202 3.78 -18.96 -18.20
N TYR A 203 5.00 -19.06 -17.67
CA TYR A 203 5.73 -17.88 -17.23
C TYR A 203 6.21 -17.02 -18.39
N TYR A 204 6.63 -17.62 -19.51
CA TYR A 204 6.95 -16.90 -20.74
C TYR A 204 5.74 -16.08 -21.21
N THR A 205 4.58 -16.73 -21.38
CA THR A 205 3.37 -16.05 -21.85
C THR A 205 2.94 -14.94 -20.88
N LEU A 206 3.03 -15.16 -19.57
CA LEU A 206 2.69 -14.15 -18.57
C LEU A 206 3.65 -12.94 -18.64
N MET A 207 4.96 -13.15 -18.77
CA MET A 207 5.93 -12.06 -18.82
C MET A 207 5.83 -11.29 -20.14
N TYR A 208 5.66 -12.00 -21.25
CA TYR A 208 5.38 -11.39 -22.55
C TYR A 208 4.09 -10.56 -22.50
N PHE A 209 3.02 -11.11 -21.92
CA PHE A 209 1.76 -10.39 -21.76
C PHE A 209 1.92 -9.12 -20.92
N LEU A 210 2.66 -9.20 -19.80
CA LEU A 210 2.92 -8.04 -18.94
C LEU A 210 3.76 -6.96 -19.65
N SER A 211 4.77 -7.34 -20.42
CA SER A 211 5.62 -6.39 -21.15
C SER A 211 4.88 -5.68 -22.28
N GLN A 212 3.87 -6.33 -22.88
CA GLN A 212 3.05 -5.78 -23.96
C GLN A 212 1.85 -4.96 -23.47
N THR A 213 1.40 -5.17 -22.22
CA THR A 213 0.15 -4.56 -21.71
C THR A 213 0.36 -3.58 -20.55
N GLY A 214 1.47 -3.67 -19.82
CA GLY A 214 1.74 -2.84 -18.65
C GLY A 214 0.80 -3.08 -17.46
N LEU A 215 0.09 -4.21 -17.42
CA LEU A 215 -0.79 -4.55 -16.30
C LEU A 215 -0.01 -4.70 -14.99
N ARG A 216 -0.68 -4.47 -13.86
CA ARG A 216 -0.14 -4.92 -12.57
C ARG A 216 -0.22 -6.44 -12.52
N ILE A 217 0.72 -7.08 -11.82
CA ILE A 217 0.73 -8.54 -11.70
C ILE A 217 -0.59 -9.09 -11.14
N SER A 218 -1.17 -8.43 -10.13
CA SER A 218 -2.45 -8.86 -9.55
C SER A 218 -3.61 -8.74 -10.53
N GLU A 219 -3.60 -7.76 -11.44
CA GLU A 219 -4.58 -7.60 -12.51
C GLU A 219 -4.43 -8.73 -13.53
N ALA A 220 -3.20 -8.99 -14.00
CA ALA A 220 -2.91 -10.05 -14.98
C ALA A 220 -3.31 -11.44 -14.46
N LEU A 221 -3.01 -11.75 -13.20
CA LEU A 221 -3.36 -13.03 -12.58
C LEU A 221 -4.87 -13.22 -12.33
N ALA A 222 -5.67 -12.16 -12.43
CA ALA A 222 -7.12 -12.24 -12.34
C ALA A 222 -7.81 -12.37 -13.70
N LEU A 223 -7.09 -12.20 -14.81
CA LEU A 223 -7.71 -12.20 -16.13
C LEU A 223 -8.35 -13.55 -16.46
N LYS A 224 -9.54 -13.47 -17.04
CA LYS A 224 -10.31 -14.58 -17.61
C LYS A 224 -10.21 -14.55 -19.12
N TRP A 225 -10.36 -15.70 -19.75
CA TRP A 225 -10.38 -15.79 -21.22
C TRP A 225 -11.49 -14.95 -21.86
N THR A 226 -12.58 -14.69 -21.14
CA THR A 226 -13.70 -13.85 -21.57
C THR A 226 -13.38 -12.36 -21.57
N ASP A 227 -12.30 -11.92 -20.91
CA ASP A 227 -11.92 -10.51 -20.84
C ASP A 227 -11.26 -10.00 -22.14
N ILE A 228 -10.88 -10.92 -23.04
CA ILE A 228 -10.25 -10.62 -24.33
C ILE A 228 -11.28 -10.81 -25.44
N GLU A 229 -11.74 -9.70 -26.01
CA GLU A 229 -12.76 -9.67 -27.06
C GLU A 229 -12.45 -8.57 -28.09
N GLY A 230 -12.60 -8.88 -29.39
CA GLY A 230 -12.46 -7.88 -30.46
C GLY A 230 -11.11 -7.16 -30.50
N GLY A 231 -10.02 -7.84 -30.10
CA GLY A 231 -8.68 -7.24 -30.00
C GLY A 231 -8.50 -6.26 -28.82
N LYS A 232 -9.46 -6.23 -27.89
CA LYS A 232 -9.42 -5.42 -26.67
C LYS A 232 -9.38 -6.31 -25.44
N LEU A 233 -8.71 -5.82 -24.40
CA LEU A 233 -8.69 -6.42 -23.08
C LEU A 233 -9.45 -5.53 -22.10
N THR A 234 -10.40 -6.11 -21.38
CA THR A 234 -11.10 -5.44 -20.28
C THR A 234 -10.43 -5.76 -18.94
N ILE A 235 -10.05 -4.73 -18.18
CA ILE A 235 -9.47 -4.88 -16.84
C ILE A 235 -10.46 -4.36 -15.81
N GLU A 236 -10.99 -5.26 -15.00
CA GLU A 236 -12.05 -4.98 -14.01
C GLU A 236 -11.81 -5.64 -12.64
N ARG A 237 -10.80 -6.51 -12.56
CA ARG A 237 -10.58 -7.42 -11.43
C ARG A 237 -9.09 -7.53 -11.12
N GLN A 238 -8.78 -7.93 -9.90
CA GLN A 238 -7.42 -8.25 -9.45
C GLN A 238 -7.44 -9.40 -8.45
N THR A 239 -6.31 -10.08 -8.30
CA THR A 239 -6.12 -11.08 -7.25
C THR A 239 -5.71 -10.44 -5.93
N ARG A 240 -6.21 -10.99 -4.83
CA ARG A 240 -5.90 -10.59 -3.45
C ARG A 240 -5.83 -11.83 -2.57
N ARG A 241 -4.96 -11.83 -1.56
CA ARG A 241 -5.02 -12.83 -0.48
C ARG A 241 -6.03 -12.40 0.59
N ASN A 242 -6.89 -13.32 1.02
CA ASN A 242 -7.74 -13.15 2.20
C ASN A 242 -6.96 -13.49 3.49
N ASP A 243 -7.65 -13.38 4.63
CA ASP A 243 -7.09 -13.66 5.96
C ASP A 243 -6.59 -15.12 6.11
N ASN A 244 -7.20 -16.06 5.38
CA ASN A 244 -6.79 -17.47 5.33
C ASN A 244 -5.62 -17.72 4.36
N ASN A 245 -4.99 -16.66 3.85
CA ASN A 245 -3.88 -16.73 2.90
C ASN A 245 -4.26 -17.35 1.54
N GLU A 246 -5.56 -17.45 1.24
CA GLU A 246 -6.10 -17.95 -0.02
C GLU A 246 -6.20 -16.81 -1.04
N LEU A 247 -5.88 -17.10 -2.29
CA LEU A 247 -6.02 -16.12 -3.36
C LEU A 247 -7.48 -16.09 -3.86
N LYS A 248 -8.07 -14.90 -3.88
CA LYS A 248 -9.41 -14.65 -4.42
C LYS A 248 -9.38 -13.50 -5.42
N ILE A 249 -10.34 -13.51 -6.33
CA ILE A 249 -10.61 -12.38 -7.21
C ILE A 249 -11.37 -11.32 -6.40
N THR A 250 -10.98 -10.06 -6.57
CA THR A 250 -11.64 -8.91 -5.97
C THR A 250 -11.75 -7.75 -6.97
N THR A 251 -12.53 -6.74 -6.61
CA THR A 251 -12.70 -5.52 -7.39
C THR A 251 -11.44 -4.65 -7.34
N LEU A 252 -11.30 -3.76 -8.31
CA LEU A 252 -10.17 -2.84 -8.36
C LEU A 252 -10.31 -1.74 -7.30
N LYS A 253 -9.17 -1.25 -6.80
CA LYS A 253 -9.18 -0.27 -5.69
C LYS A 253 -9.72 1.09 -6.10
N ASN A 254 -9.42 1.51 -7.33
CA ASN A 254 -9.65 2.87 -7.84
C ASN A 254 -10.43 2.80 -9.16
N THR A 255 -11.31 3.79 -9.39
CA THR A 255 -12.07 3.92 -10.65
C THR A 255 -11.17 3.95 -11.87
N ALA A 256 -10.06 4.69 -11.82
CA ALA A 256 -9.06 4.76 -12.91
C ALA A 256 -8.38 3.41 -13.24
N SER A 257 -8.53 2.39 -12.38
CA SER A 257 -8.00 1.05 -12.67
C SER A 257 -8.91 0.27 -13.63
N TYR A 258 -10.22 0.56 -13.63
CA TYR A 258 -11.17 -0.02 -14.59
C TYR A 258 -10.92 0.59 -15.96
N ARG A 259 -10.48 -0.23 -16.92
CA ARG A 259 -10.09 0.25 -18.24
C ARG A 259 -10.18 -0.82 -19.30
N LYS A 260 -10.27 -0.39 -20.56
CA LYS A 260 -10.11 -1.25 -21.74
C LYS A 260 -8.85 -0.83 -22.50
N ILE A 261 -8.01 -1.79 -22.87
CA ILE A 261 -6.80 -1.52 -23.64
C ILE A 261 -6.81 -2.31 -24.96
N GLY A 262 -6.27 -1.71 -26.01
CA GLY A 262 -6.02 -2.43 -27.27
C GLY A 262 -4.83 -3.39 -27.14
N LEU A 263 -4.97 -4.56 -27.76
CA LEU A 263 -3.93 -5.57 -27.90
C LEU A 263 -3.45 -5.59 -29.36
N ASN A 264 -2.14 -5.70 -29.57
CA ASN A 264 -1.59 -5.86 -30.91
C ASN A 264 -1.84 -7.29 -31.44
N GLU A 265 -1.78 -7.46 -32.76
CA GLU A 265 -2.09 -8.75 -33.39
C GLU A 265 -1.12 -9.86 -32.99
N GLU A 266 0.15 -9.53 -32.77
CA GLU A 266 1.16 -10.50 -32.37
C GLU A 266 0.85 -11.10 -30.99
N LEU A 267 0.51 -10.26 -30.01
CA LEU A 267 0.06 -10.71 -28.69
C LEU A 267 -1.19 -11.56 -28.80
N LEU A 268 -2.17 -11.18 -29.63
CA LEU A 268 -3.38 -11.98 -29.84
C LEU A 268 -3.05 -13.36 -30.43
N ARG A 269 -2.09 -13.45 -31.37
CA ARG A 269 -1.62 -14.72 -31.93
C ARG A 269 -0.98 -15.60 -30.86
N GLU A 270 -0.08 -15.04 -30.05
CA GLU A 270 0.57 -15.78 -28.96
C GLU A 270 -0.43 -16.25 -27.89
N MET A 271 -1.40 -15.40 -27.51
CA MET A 271 -2.47 -15.78 -26.58
C MET A 271 -3.37 -16.89 -27.14
N LYS A 272 -3.67 -16.89 -28.45
CA LYS A 272 -4.41 -17.99 -29.09
C LYS A 272 -3.64 -19.30 -29.05
N LYS A 273 -2.33 -19.29 -29.36
CA LYS A 273 -1.45 -20.47 -29.25
C LYS A 273 -1.44 -21.01 -27.82
N PHE A 274 -1.30 -20.12 -26.84
CA PHE A 274 -1.32 -20.49 -25.42
C PHE A 274 -2.65 -21.11 -25.00
N LYS A 275 -3.78 -20.54 -25.44
CA LYS A 275 -5.12 -21.08 -25.19
C LYS A 275 -5.30 -22.49 -25.77
N LEU A 276 -4.82 -22.70 -27.00
CA LEU A 276 -4.88 -24.00 -27.66
C LEU A 276 -4.08 -25.04 -26.87
N ARG A 277 -2.82 -24.71 -26.53
CA ARG A 277 -1.94 -25.59 -25.75
C ARG A 277 -2.54 -25.94 -24.39
N GLN A 278 -3.10 -24.94 -23.70
CA GLN A 278 -3.77 -25.14 -22.42
C GLN A 278 -4.99 -26.06 -22.55
N ASN A 279 -5.82 -25.88 -23.58
CA ASN A 279 -6.97 -26.74 -23.84
C ASN A 279 -6.56 -28.18 -24.20
N GLU A 280 -5.52 -28.36 -25.01
CA GLU A 280 -4.95 -29.69 -25.31
C GLU A 280 -4.54 -30.42 -24.04
N MET A 281 -3.87 -29.73 -23.11
CA MET A 281 -3.43 -30.30 -21.84
C MET A 281 -4.60 -30.66 -20.91
N ILE A 282 -5.63 -29.81 -20.85
CA ILE A 282 -6.86 -30.08 -20.08
C ILE A 282 -7.58 -31.31 -20.62
N LEU A 283 -7.72 -31.43 -21.95
CA LEU A 283 -8.45 -32.51 -22.60
C LEU A 283 -7.67 -33.83 -22.60
N GLY A 284 -6.34 -33.78 -22.68
CA GLY A 284 -5.47 -34.94 -22.77
C GLY A 284 -5.41 -35.84 -21.53
N LYS A 285 -6.21 -35.58 -20.48
CA LYS A 285 -6.23 -36.31 -19.19
C LYS A 285 -4.87 -36.44 -18.50
N ILE A 286 -3.89 -35.63 -18.89
CA ILE A 286 -2.69 -35.37 -18.09
C ILE A 286 -3.18 -34.78 -16.76
N ALA A 287 -2.41 -34.87 -15.68
CA ALA A 287 -2.69 -34.25 -14.39
C ALA A 287 -2.72 -32.69 -14.45
N PHE A 288 -3.52 -32.15 -15.36
CA PHE A 288 -3.74 -30.76 -15.68
C PHE A 288 -5.25 -30.47 -15.58
N ARG A 289 -5.64 -29.66 -14.60
CA ARG A 289 -7.06 -29.35 -14.36
C ARG A 289 -7.40 -27.97 -14.90
N LYS A 290 -8.65 -27.83 -15.34
CA LYS A 290 -9.21 -26.53 -15.73
C LYS A 290 -9.62 -25.77 -14.47
N ASN A 291 -9.25 -24.49 -14.41
CA ASN A 291 -9.73 -23.56 -13.41
C ASN A 291 -11.23 -23.28 -13.59
N GLU A 292 -11.96 -23.30 -12.49
CA GLU A 292 -13.42 -23.10 -12.45
C GLU A 292 -13.83 -21.68 -12.86
N ASP A 293 -13.03 -20.68 -12.47
CA ASP A 293 -13.28 -19.27 -12.79
C ASP A 293 -12.91 -18.88 -14.24
N GLY A 294 -12.26 -19.77 -14.99
CA GLY A 294 -11.84 -19.53 -16.37
C GLY A 294 -10.63 -18.60 -16.50
N ILE A 295 -9.76 -18.53 -15.48
CA ILE A 295 -8.57 -17.68 -15.52
C ILE A 295 -7.56 -18.12 -16.59
N ILE A 296 -6.86 -17.15 -17.17
CA ILE A 296 -5.86 -17.37 -18.22
C ILE A 296 -4.62 -18.06 -17.63
N PHE A 297 -4.05 -17.45 -16.58
CA PHE A 297 -2.77 -17.84 -15.98
C PHE A 297 -2.98 -18.70 -14.73
N GLN A 298 -3.34 -19.96 -14.95
CA GLN A 298 -3.50 -20.98 -13.90
C GLN A 298 -2.24 -21.85 -13.77
N ASN A 299 -2.06 -22.49 -12.61
CA ASN A 299 -1.13 -23.61 -12.51
C ASN A 299 -1.78 -24.90 -13.05
N TYR A 300 -1.01 -26.00 -13.09
CA TYR A 300 -1.49 -27.28 -13.58
C TYR A 300 -2.61 -27.91 -12.73
N LEU A 301 -2.81 -27.48 -11.49
CA LEU A 301 -3.93 -27.95 -10.66
C LEU A 301 -5.22 -27.15 -10.92
N GLY A 302 -5.21 -26.20 -11.84
CA GLY A 302 -6.32 -25.29 -12.07
C GLY A 302 -6.43 -24.19 -11.01
N ASN A 303 -5.40 -24.01 -10.17
CA ASN A 303 -5.40 -22.99 -9.12
C ASN A 303 -4.75 -21.70 -9.62
N TYR A 304 -5.08 -20.61 -8.93
CA TYR A 304 -4.44 -19.32 -9.14
C TYR A 304 -2.93 -19.37 -8.89
N LEU A 305 -2.18 -18.61 -9.68
CA LEU A 305 -0.80 -18.29 -9.34
C LEU A 305 -0.75 -17.25 -8.22
N THR A 306 0.21 -17.39 -7.31
CA THR A 306 0.44 -16.36 -6.29
C THR A 306 1.51 -15.37 -6.77
N PRO A 307 1.39 -14.07 -6.44
CA PRO A 307 2.41 -13.08 -6.82
C PRO A 307 3.81 -13.40 -6.27
N SER A 308 3.90 -14.09 -5.12
CA SER A 308 5.20 -14.54 -4.57
C SER A 308 5.82 -15.63 -5.42
N THR A 309 5.04 -16.65 -5.81
CA THR A 309 5.54 -17.72 -6.70
C THR A 309 6.01 -17.14 -8.03
N VAL A 310 5.23 -16.22 -8.62
CA VAL A 310 5.65 -15.55 -9.87
C VAL A 310 6.94 -14.76 -9.66
N ARG A 311 7.07 -14.04 -8.55
CA ARG A 311 8.27 -13.28 -8.20
C ARG A 311 9.51 -14.17 -8.13
N ASP A 312 9.40 -15.29 -7.42
CA ASP A 312 10.51 -16.22 -7.23
C ASP A 312 10.92 -16.85 -8.57
N SER A 313 9.95 -17.32 -9.37
CA SER A 313 10.22 -17.85 -10.71
C SER A 313 10.91 -16.83 -11.62
N ILE A 314 10.46 -15.57 -11.65
CA ILE A 314 11.10 -14.52 -12.47
C ILE A 314 12.53 -14.27 -12.02
N ARG A 315 12.80 -14.27 -10.71
CA ARG A 315 14.15 -14.08 -10.19
C ARG A 315 15.08 -15.17 -10.71
N ASP A 316 14.63 -16.42 -10.74
CA ASP A 316 15.40 -17.55 -11.24
C ASP A 316 15.60 -17.45 -12.77
N TYR A 317 14.54 -17.14 -13.54
CA TYR A 317 14.66 -16.90 -14.98
C TYR A 317 15.63 -15.76 -15.33
N CYS A 318 15.59 -14.66 -14.58
CA CYS A 318 16.51 -13.55 -14.74
C CYS A 318 17.97 -13.98 -14.50
N LYS A 319 18.21 -14.74 -13.43
CA LYS A 319 19.54 -15.27 -13.11
C LYS A 319 20.08 -16.14 -14.24
N ASP A 320 19.26 -17.07 -14.73
CA ASP A 320 19.68 -18.02 -15.76
C ASP A 320 19.85 -17.35 -17.14
N ALA A 321 19.07 -16.31 -17.43
CA ALA A 321 19.21 -15.50 -18.64
C ALA A 321 20.36 -14.48 -18.57
N GLY A 322 21.05 -14.34 -17.43
CA GLY A 322 22.09 -13.32 -17.23
C GLY A 322 21.54 -11.89 -17.20
N VAL A 323 20.26 -11.70 -16.92
CA VAL A 323 19.60 -10.39 -16.87
C VAL A 323 19.31 -9.98 -15.42
N GLY A 324 19.61 -8.73 -15.06
CA GLY A 324 19.36 -8.23 -13.70
C GLY A 324 17.87 -8.24 -13.34
N TYR A 325 17.50 -8.79 -12.18
CA TYR A 325 16.11 -8.87 -11.73
C TYR A 325 15.52 -7.50 -11.34
N LYS A 326 14.41 -7.09 -11.97
CA LYS A 326 13.78 -5.75 -11.80
C LYS A 326 12.42 -5.78 -11.11
N GLY A 327 12.00 -6.93 -10.58
CA GLY A 327 10.68 -7.08 -9.96
C GLY A 327 9.55 -7.29 -10.95
N THR A 328 8.40 -7.77 -10.46
CA THR A 328 7.18 -7.95 -11.29
C THR A 328 6.66 -6.62 -11.85
N HIS A 329 6.79 -5.53 -11.07
CA HIS A 329 6.49 -4.18 -11.55
C HIS A 329 7.49 -3.66 -12.60
N GLY A 330 8.67 -4.29 -12.72
CA GLY A 330 9.65 -3.96 -13.74
C GLY A 330 9.09 -4.10 -15.16
N PHE A 331 8.23 -5.09 -15.42
CA PHE A 331 7.58 -5.24 -16.74
C PHE A 331 6.60 -4.11 -17.05
N ARG A 332 5.88 -3.61 -16.04
CA ARG A 332 5.00 -2.45 -16.20
C ARG A 332 5.80 -1.18 -16.49
N HIS A 333 6.91 -0.99 -15.80
CA HIS A 333 7.81 0.12 -16.09
C HIS A 333 8.42 -0.02 -17.48
N THR A 334 8.89 -1.20 -17.84
CA THR A 334 9.41 -1.51 -19.19
C THR A 334 8.40 -1.15 -20.27
N HIS A 335 7.15 -1.58 -20.11
CA HIS A 335 6.08 -1.24 -21.05
C HIS A 335 5.91 0.29 -21.22
N ALA A 336 5.91 1.01 -20.11
CA ALA A 336 5.76 2.46 -20.11
C ALA A 336 6.95 3.16 -20.79
N VAL A 337 8.17 2.76 -20.44
CA VAL A 337 9.41 3.34 -21.02
C VAL A 337 9.46 3.06 -22.51
N LEU A 338 9.24 1.82 -22.94
CA LEU A 338 9.27 1.47 -24.38
C LEU A 338 8.18 2.20 -25.18
N LEU A 339 7.00 2.44 -24.60
CA LEU A 339 5.98 3.27 -25.24
C LEU A 339 6.44 4.72 -25.40
N LEU A 340 7.02 5.31 -24.36
CA LEU A 340 7.55 6.67 -24.42
C LEU A 340 8.69 6.77 -25.45
N GLU A 341 9.63 5.82 -25.44
CA GLU A 341 10.73 5.74 -26.42
C GLU A 341 10.21 5.54 -27.86
N SER A 342 9.05 4.89 -28.04
CA SER A 342 8.38 4.80 -29.35
C SER A 342 7.60 6.06 -29.76
N GLY A 343 7.61 7.12 -28.94
CA GLY A 343 6.95 8.40 -29.23
C GLY A 343 5.50 8.50 -28.72
N ALA A 344 5.04 7.60 -27.85
CA ALA A 344 3.71 7.71 -27.27
C ALA A 344 3.62 8.87 -26.28
N SER A 345 2.47 9.56 -26.26
CA SER A 345 2.26 10.65 -25.31
C SER A 345 2.19 10.16 -23.86
N ILE A 346 2.67 10.98 -22.91
CA ILE A 346 2.60 10.69 -21.48
C ILE A 346 1.16 10.45 -21.00
N LYS A 347 0.19 11.13 -21.63
CA LYS A 347 -1.24 10.94 -21.36
C LYS A 347 -1.70 9.55 -21.79
N PHE A 348 -1.37 9.12 -23.00
CA PHE A 348 -1.68 7.79 -23.48
C PHE A 348 -1.11 6.70 -22.56
N VAL A 349 0.16 6.86 -22.15
CA VAL A 349 0.81 5.93 -21.22
C VAL A 349 0.10 5.92 -19.86
N ALA A 350 -0.25 7.09 -19.31
CA ALA A 350 -0.97 7.18 -18.04
C ALA A 350 -2.35 6.48 -18.08
N ASP A 351 -3.12 6.72 -19.14
CA ASP A 351 -4.44 6.13 -19.35
C ASP A 351 -4.33 4.60 -19.51
N ARG A 352 -3.38 4.13 -20.33
CA ARG A 352 -3.12 2.70 -20.54
C ARG A 352 -2.70 1.98 -19.26
N LEU A 353 -1.92 2.65 -18.41
CA LEU A 353 -1.50 2.13 -17.11
C LEU A 353 -2.60 2.23 -16.04
N GLY A 354 -3.65 3.03 -16.24
CA GLY A 354 -4.70 3.26 -15.25
C GLY A 354 -4.21 4.10 -14.06
N HIS A 355 -3.42 5.15 -14.35
CA HIS A 355 -3.04 6.17 -13.37
C HIS A 355 -4.13 7.23 -13.27
N LYS A 356 -4.51 7.61 -12.04
CA LYS A 356 -5.53 8.65 -11.81
C LYS A 356 -5.09 10.03 -12.30
N THR A 357 -3.78 10.30 -12.26
CA THR A 357 -3.18 11.57 -12.67
C THR A 357 -1.96 11.30 -13.54
N THR A 358 -1.80 12.11 -14.60
CA THR A 358 -0.60 12.09 -15.46
C THR A 358 0.66 12.40 -14.68
N LYS A 359 0.56 13.27 -13.65
CA LYS A 359 1.64 13.59 -12.71
C LYS A 359 2.31 12.34 -12.14
N THR A 360 1.55 11.29 -11.82
CA THR A 360 2.15 10.03 -11.33
C THR A 360 3.09 9.43 -12.37
N THR A 361 2.70 9.45 -13.64
CA THR A 361 3.52 8.94 -14.75
C THR A 361 4.71 9.86 -14.99
N THR A 362 4.51 11.18 -15.05
CA THR A 362 5.58 12.18 -15.24
C THR A 362 6.62 12.09 -14.13
N ASP A 363 6.21 12.12 -12.87
CA ASP A 363 7.13 12.06 -11.72
C ASP A 363 7.91 10.74 -11.68
N THR A 364 7.30 9.65 -12.18
CA THR A 364 7.94 8.32 -12.22
C THR A 364 8.98 8.24 -13.35
N TYR A 365 8.67 8.74 -14.54
CA TYR A 365 9.52 8.58 -15.73
C TYR A 365 10.22 9.87 -16.15
N LEU A 366 10.43 10.80 -15.21
CA LEU A 366 10.93 12.14 -15.47
C LEU A 366 12.23 12.14 -16.28
N ASP A 367 13.21 11.34 -15.85
CA ASP A 367 14.53 11.26 -16.50
C ASP A 367 14.43 10.79 -17.97
N ILE A 368 13.43 9.96 -18.30
CA ILE A 368 13.18 9.47 -19.65
C ILE A 368 12.47 10.54 -20.48
N THR A 369 11.50 11.24 -19.89
CA THR A 369 10.81 12.33 -20.58
C THR A 369 11.75 13.49 -20.90
N GLU A 370 12.68 13.84 -20.02
CA GLU A 370 13.69 14.88 -20.27
C GLU A 370 14.58 14.50 -21.47
N LYS A 371 15.04 13.24 -21.53
CA LYS A 371 15.84 12.74 -22.66
C LYS A 371 15.06 12.79 -23.99
N ILE A 372 13.79 12.40 -23.98
CA ILE A 372 12.95 12.44 -25.18
C ILE A 372 12.72 13.90 -25.62
N GLU A 373 12.50 14.83 -24.69
CA GLU A 373 12.35 16.25 -24.99
C GLU A 373 13.61 16.82 -25.66
N GLU A 374 14.80 16.49 -25.16
CA GLU A 374 16.06 16.89 -25.80
C GLU A 374 16.20 16.36 -27.24
N ASP A 375 15.83 15.10 -27.47
CA ASP A 375 15.89 14.48 -28.79
C ASP A 375 14.85 15.08 -29.76
N GLU A 376 13.66 15.41 -29.28
CA GLU A 376 12.64 16.12 -30.07
C GLU A 376 13.07 17.55 -30.40
N LEU A 377 13.71 18.27 -29.47
CA LEU A 377 14.29 19.60 -29.73
C LEU A 377 15.40 19.54 -30.80
N LYS A 378 16.26 18.51 -30.77
CA LYS A 378 17.27 18.29 -31.82
C LYS A 378 16.61 18.04 -33.18
N LYS A 379 15.56 17.22 -33.24
CA LYS A 379 14.80 16.99 -34.49
C LYS A 379 14.18 18.28 -34.99
N PHE A 380 13.54 19.06 -34.13
CA PHE A 380 12.96 20.35 -34.50
C PHE A 380 14.01 21.34 -35.03
N ALA A 381 15.15 21.44 -34.35
CA ALA A 381 16.27 22.28 -34.79
C ALA A 381 16.78 21.85 -36.18
N SER A 382 16.92 20.53 -36.41
CA SER A 382 17.33 20.02 -37.72
C SER A 382 16.31 20.35 -38.83
N TYR A 383 15.00 20.25 -38.54
CA TYR A 383 13.92 20.51 -39.48
C TYR A 383 13.76 22.01 -39.82
N THR A 384 13.97 22.88 -38.84
CA THR A 384 13.83 24.33 -39.00
C THR A 384 15.11 25.02 -39.50
N SER A 385 16.21 24.28 -39.59
CA SER A 385 17.45 24.79 -40.17
C SER A 385 17.25 25.15 -41.65
N ARG A 386 17.56 26.40 -42.01
CA ARG A 386 17.54 26.83 -43.42
C ARG A 386 18.68 26.11 -44.14
N LYS A 387 18.36 25.35 -45.19
CA LYS A 387 19.36 24.86 -46.14
C LYS A 387 19.95 26.09 -46.84
N ILE A 388 21.20 26.42 -46.54
CA ILE A 388 21.99 27.44 -47.25
C ILE A 388 22.50 26.83 -48.55
#